data_AF-A0A7R9UXL8-F1
#
_entry.id   AF-A0A7R9UXL8-F1
#
_cell.length_a   1.000
_cell.length_b   1.000
_cell.length_c   1.000
_cell.angle_alpha   90.00
_cell.angle_beta   90.00
_cell.angle_gamma   90.00
#
_symmetry.space_group_name_H-M   'P 1'
#
loop_
_entity.id
_entity.type
_entity.pdbx_description
1 polymer ?
#
loop_
_entity_poly.entity_id
_entity_poly.type
_entity_poly.pdbx_seq_one_letter_code
_entity_poly.pdbx_strand_id
1 'polypeptide(L)'
;RLRARTRVGSRCVASAAPEELTVTVRRGAGGGLGLEVSNANLVLLQAGQPDLRVGDIIVGVNGTPLAGGYVGKALDPAASEYAFTVSRRSAEAAPELEAALRGFGAKLFSPNLDAPEVDGATRARVEGVLAALEAIGTAIAPAQPSDALLGFWKLLFASGRSAARGLTGMAQGAGCEVVAHWQALSAAKPTAQIVEVIADPLLRRHAVAALKGSAAPAGADAAPAAPDGTDTVRPVCVTLETYQRLELDGAPMSESTLALPRTTTYLSAALRVVRFDSAGGGDAAGTAEVAAYWKTTPEEASAEIKRLAAEPLGGSAAAAADGGNSDDEMPLWERRRREDAQYDADASGIP
;
A
#
# COMPACT_ATOMS: atom_id res chain seq x y z
N ARG A 1 -45.92 24.85 -4.15
CA ARG A 1 -44.70 24.13 -4.60
C ARG A 1 -44.29 23.15 -3.49
N LEU A 2 -44.80 21.91 -3.53
CA LEU A 2 -44.48 20.86 -2.55
C LEU A 2 -43.08 20.31 -2.83
N ARG A 3 -42.19 20.31 -1.84
CA ARG A 3 -40.90 19.61 -1.91
C ARG A 3 -41.11 18.16 -1.54
N ALA A 4 -41.00 17.25 -2.51
CA ALA A 4 -40.91 15.83 -2.26
C ALA A 4 -39.57 15.51 -1.58
N ARG A 5 -39.62 15.07 -0.32
CA ARG A 5 -38.49 14.46 0.39
C ARG A 5 -38.41 13.00 -0.04
N THR A 6 -37.56 12.68 -0.99
CA THR A 6 -37.23 11.29 -1.32
C THR A 6 -36.42 10.71 -0.16
N ARG A 7 -37.02 9.79 0.63
CA ARG A 7 -36.27 8.97 1.57
C ARG A 7 -35.42 8.00 0.76
N VAL A 8 -34.11 8.22 0.73
CA VAL A 8 -33.15 7.21 0.30
C VAL A 8 -33.12 6.16 1.40
N GLY A 9 -33.80 5.03 1.18
CA GLY A 9 -33.68 3.87 2.05
C GLY A 9 -32.28 3.30 1.92
N SER A 10 -31.45 3.46 2.96
CA SER A 10 -30.23 2.69 3.11
C SER A 10 -30.61 1.20 3.17
N ARG A 11 -30.48 0.50 2.05
CA ARG A 11 -30.40 -0.96 2.05
C ARG A 11 -28.99 -1.32 2.49
N CYS A 12 -28.82 -1.60 3.79
CA CYS A 12 -27.68 -2.37 4.25
C CYS A 12 -27.81 -3.76 3.63
N VAL A 13 -26.95 -4.11 2.69
CA VAL A 13 -26.82 -5.48 2.22
C VAL A 13 -26.25 -6.28 3.40
N ALA A 14 -26.96 -7.31 3.83
CA ALA A 14 -26.54 -8.14 4.94
C ALA A 14 -25.17 -8.77 4.63
N SER A 15 -24.24 -8.64 5.57
CA SER A 15 -22.99 -9.42 5.56
C SER A 15 -23.35 -10.90 5.44
N ALA A 16 -22.71 -11.61 4.50
CA ALA A 16 -22.91 -13.05 4.38
C ALA A 16 -22.51 -13.71 5.70
N ALA A 17 -23.37 -14.57 6.24
CA ALA A 17 -23.06 -15.31 7.46
C ALA A 17 -21.79 -16.15 7.26
N PRO A 18 -20.95 -16.33 8.30
CA PRO A 18 -19.74 -17.13 8.21
C PRO A 18 -20.08 -18.57 7.77
N GLU A 19 -19.28 -19.11 6.86
CA GLU A 19 -19.44 -20.46 6.33
C GLU A 19 -18.52 -21.43 7.08
N GLU A 20 -19.09 -22.42 7.75
CA GLU A 20 -18.30 -23.49 8.37
C GLU A 20 -18.01 -24.61 7.36
N LEU A 21 -16.72 -24.88 7.14
CA LEU A 21 -16.24 -25.84 6.15
C LEU A 21 -15.26 -26.81 6.80
N THR A 22 -15.24 -28.05 6.33
CA THR A 22 -14.15 -28.99 6.66
C THR A 22 -13.19 -29.04 5.49
N VAL A 23 -11.92 -28.75 5.75
CA VAL A 23 -10.84 -28.72 4.76
C VAL A 23 -9.73 -29.69 5.15
N THR A 24 -9.19 -30.40 4.16
CA THR A 24 -8.09 -31.34 4.38
C THR A 24 -6.76 -30.62 4.27
N VAL A 25 -5.88 -30.83 5.25
CA VAL A 25 -4.54 -30.24 5.31
C VAL A 25 -3.52 -31.36 5.46
N ARG A 26 -2.47 -31.35 4.62
CA ARG A 26 -1.45 -32.41 4.59
C ARG A 26 -0.07 -31.89 4.95
N ARG A 27 0.75 -32.68 5.64
CA ARG A 27 2.16 -32.32 5.86
C ARG A 27 2.91 -32.36 4.54
N GLY A 28 3.73 -31.33 4.29
CA GLY A 28 4.66 -31.29 3.16
C GLY A 28 5.85 -32.22 3.39
N ALA A 29 6.69 -32.37 2.36
CA ALA A 29 7.87 -33.24 2.39
C ALA A 29 8.87 -32.90 3.54
N GLY A 30 8.91 -31.64 3.98
CA GLY A 30 9.71 -31.20 5.14
C GLY A 30 9.04 -31.40 6.50
N GLY A 31 7.90 -32.11 6.57
CA GLY A 31 7.16 -32.38 7.81
C GLY A 31 6.32 -31.22 8.34
N GLY A 32 6.49 -29.99 7.84
CA GLY A 32 5.65 -28.84 8.19
C GLY A 32 4.30 -28.83 7.45
N LEU A 33 3.33 -28.06 7.97
CA LEU A 33 2.04 -27.82 7.31
C LEU A 33 2.08 -26.66 6.31
N GLY A 34 3.14 -25.84 6.34
CA GLY A 34 3.23 -24.64 5.49
C GLY A 34 2.21 -23.56 5.87
N LEU A 35 1.85 -23.48 7.15
CA LEU A 35 0.84 -22.55 7.66
C LEU A 35 1.46 -21.56 8.64
N GLU A 36 1.03 -20.31 8.56
CA GLU A 36 1.20 -19.35 9.64
C GLU A 36 -0.17 -18.98 10.19
N VAL A 37 -0.35 -19.16 11.49
CA VAL A 37 -1.63 -19.00 12.16
C VAL A 37 -1.46 -18.04 13.35
N SER A 38 -2.39 -17.11 13.52
CA SER A 38 -2.41 -16.21 14.68
C SER A 38 -2.77 -16.95 15.97
N ASN A 39 -2.69 -16.26 17.12
CA ASN A 39 -3.14 -16.80 18.40
C ASN A 39 -4.65 -17.08 18.45
N ALA A 40 -5.45 -16.42 17.60
CA ALA A 40 -6.88 -16.67 17.46
C ALA A 40 -7.20 -17.75 16.41
N ASN A 41 -6.20 -18.52 15.99
CA ASN A 41 -6.32 -19.54 14.95
C ASN A 41 -6.66 -19.01 13.54
N LEU A 42 -6.39 -17.72 13.28
CA LEU A 42 -6.56 -17.12 11.96
C LEU A 42 -5.40 -17.51 11.04
N VAL A 43 -5.72 -18.02 9.85
CA VAL A 43 -4.72 -18.33 8.82
C VAL A 43 -4.22 -17.04 8.17
N LEU A 44 -2.94 -16.71 8.39
CA LEU A 44 -2.24 -15.53 7.85
C LEU A 44 -1.35 -15.86 6.64
N LEU A 45 -0.97 -17.13 6.49
CA LEU A 45 -0.22 -17.66 5.37
C LEU A 45 -0.65 -19.12 5.16
N GLN A 46 -0.82 -19.52 3.91
CA GLN A 46 -0.91 -20.92 3.53
C GLN A 46 0.02 -21.18 2.33
N ALA A 47 0.78 -22.26 2.40
CA ALA A 47 1.64 -22.73 1.33
C ALA A 47 1.41 -24.23 1.12
N GLY A 48 1.01 -24.61 -0.09
CA GLY A 48 0.77 -26.01 -0.45
C GLY A 48 -0.53 -26.60 0.10
N GLN A 49 -1.47 -25.77 0.57
CA GLN A 49 -2.78 -26.20 1.09
C GLN A 49 -3.91 -25.58 0.27
N PRO A 50 -4.30 -26.18 -0.88
CA PRO A 50 -5.22 -25.56 -1.83
C PRO A 50 -6.62 -25.31 -1.27
N ASP A 51 -7.06 -26.11 -0.29
CA ASP A 51 -8.41 -26.02 0.29
C ASP A 51 -8.52 -24.99 1.43
N LEU A 52 -7.38 -24.60 2.02
CA LEU A 52 -7.29 -23.61 3.07
C LEU A 52 -7.02 -22.22 2.49
N ARG A 53 -7.63 -21.18 3.05
CA ARG A 53 -7.47 -19.80 2.57
C ARG A 53 -6.96 -18.90 3.68
N VAL A 54 -6.20 -17.88 3.30
CA VAL A 54 -5.90 -16.74 4.21
C VAL A 54 -7.23 -16.11 4.62
N GLY A 55 -7.37 -15.81 5.91
CA GLY A 55 -8.63 -15.31 6.48
C GLY A 55 -9.53 -16.37 7.09
N ASP A 56 -9.25 -17.67 6.89
CA ASP A 56 -9.98 -18.74 7.58
C ASP A 56 -9.61 -18.77 9.07
N ILE A 57 -10.61 -18.93 9.95
CA ILE A 57 -10.40 -19.17 11.38
C ILE A 57 -10.55 -20.66 11.64
N ILE A 58 -9.52 -21.33 12.13
CA ILE A 58 -9.59 -22.76 12.47
C ILE A 58 -10.34 -22.90 13.79
N VAL A 59 -11.49 -23.58 13.75
CA VAL A 59 -12.38 -23.79 14.91
C VAL A 59 -12.39 -25.24 15.40
N GLY A 60 -11.86 -26.18 14.60
CA GLY A 60 -11.79 -27.61 14.96
C GLY A 60 -10.72 -28.38 14.20
N VAL A 61 -10.28 -29.51 14.75
CA VAL A 61 -9.32 -30.45 14.12
C VAL A 61 -9.82 -31.88 14.32
N ASN A 62 -9.89 -32.66 13.24
CA ASN A 62 -10.30 -34.07 13.21
C ASN A 62 -11.65 -34.30 13.93
N GLY A 63 -12.62 -33.42 13.69
CA GLY A 63 -13.95 -33.46 14.31
C GLY A 63 -13.99 -33.00 15.76
N THR A 64 -12.86 -32.58 16.35
CA THR A 64 -12.81 -32.05 17.73
C THR A 64 -12.81 -30.52 17.70
N PRO A 65 -13.79 -29.84 18.31
CA PRO A 65 -13.78 -28.38 18.44
C PRO A 65 -12.61 -27.89 19.30
N LEU A 66 -12.01 -26.76 18.93
CA LEU A 66 -10.90 -26.16 19.69
C LEU A 66 -11.37 -25.45 20.96
N ALA A 67 -12.65 -25.05 21.04
CA ALA A 67 -13.24 -24.36 22.21
C ALA A 67 -12.39 -23.16 22.72
N GLY A 68 -11.79 -22.40 21.79
CA GLY A 68 -10.89 -21.28 22.09
C GLY A 68 -9.41 -21.66 22.33
N GLY A 69 -9.07 -22.94 22.27
CA GLY A 69 -7.69 -23.43 22.32
C GLY A 69 -6.90 -23.16 21.03
N TYR A 70 -5.58 -23.04 21.16
CA TYR A 70 -4.68 -22.85 20.02
C TYR A 70 -4.55 -24.14 19.19
N VAL A 71 -4.66 -24.03 17.86
CA VAL A 71 -4.64 -25.15 16.91
C VAL A 71 -3.40 -26.03 17.08
N GLY A 72 -2.23 -25.45 17.37
CA GLY A 72 -0.98 -26.19 17.54
C GLY A 72 -1.01 -27.21 18.67
N LYS A 73 -1.91 -27.07 19.66
CA LYS A 73 -2.09 -28.03 20.76
C LYS A 73 -2.99 -29.22 20.39
N ALA A 74 -3.78 -29.08 19.33
CA ALA A 74 -4.70 -30.12 18.85
C ALA A 74 -4.09 -30.97 17.73
N LEU A 75 -2.91 -30.62 17.23
CA LEU A 75 -2.21 -31.37 16.18
C LEU A 75 -1.43 -32.54 16.78
N ASP A 76 -1.75 -33.76 16.32
CA ASP A 76 -0.90 -34.93 16.57
C ASP A 76 0.37 -34.84 15.70
N PRO A 77 1.59 -34.75 16.25
CA PRO A 77 2.83 -34.68 15.48
C PRO A 77 3.05 -35.86 14.51
N ALA A 78 2.48 -37.04 14.79
CA ALA A 78 2.66 -38.25 13.98
C ALA A 78 1.71 -38.32 12.77
N ALA A 79 0.60 -37.57 12.79
CA ALA A 79 -0.37 -37.58 11.69
C ALA A 79 0.18 -36.83 10.46
N SER A 80 0.00 -37.43 9.28
CA SER A 80 0.38 -36.83 7.99
C SER A 80 -0.72 -35.97 7.37
N GLU A 81 -1.95 -36.10 7.85
CA GLU A 81 -3.15 -35.45 7.32
C GLU A 81 -4.08 -35.05 8.48
N TYR A 82 -4.76 -33.91 8.31
CA TYR A 82 -5.73 -33.37 9.26
C TYR A 82 -6.98 -32.91 8.53
N ALA A 83 -8.13 -33.06 9.17
CA ALA A 83 -9.38 -32.42 8.76
C ALA A 83 -9.63 -31.20 9.64
N PHE A 84 -9.37 -30.00 9.13
CA PHE A 84 -9.64 -28.76 9.85
C PHE A 84 -11.08 -28.32 9.63
N THR A 85 -11.81 -28.02 10.69
CA THR A 85 -13.06 -27.27 10.61
C THR A 85 -12.72 -25.79 10.68
N VAL A 86 -13.12 -25.02 9.68
CA VAL A 86 -12.80 -23.59 9.55
C VAL A 86 -14.05 -22.75 9.40
N SER A 87 -14.03 -21.57 10.00
CA SER A 87 -14.99 -20.50 9.75
C SER A 87 -14.42 -19.57 8.68
N ARG A 88 -15.04 -19.55 7.50
CA ARG A 88 -14.60 -18.77 6.34
C ARG A 88 -15.41 -17.49 6.21
N ARG A 89 -14.73 -16.41 5.79
CA ARG A 89 -15.29 -15.05 5.65
C ARG A 89 -15.89 -14.52 6.96
N SER A 90 -15.33 -14.90 8.10
CA SER A 90 -15.75 -14.38 9.39
C SER A 90 -15.38 -12.90 9.52
N ALA A 91 -16.35 -12.05 9.86
CA ALA A 91 -16.09 -10.66 10.19
C ALA A 91 -15.12 -10.50 11.38
N GLU A 92 -15.04 -11.52 12.24
CA GLU A 92 -14.11 -11.56 13.39
C GLU A 92 -12.64 -11.61 12.95
N ALA A 93 -12.36 -12.07 11.73
CA ALA A 93 -10.99 -12.11 11.19
C ALA A 93 -10.48 -10.72 10.76
N ALA A 94 -11.37 -9.77 10.46
CA ALA A 94 -10.98 -8.49 9.85
C ALA A 94 -9.98 -7.67 10.70
N PRO A 95 -10.17 -7.48 12.02
CA PRO A 95 -9.23 -6.69 12.82
C PRO A 95 -7.81 -7.28 12.85
N GLU A 96 -7.67 -8.60 12.90
CA GLU A 96 -6.36 -9.26 12.89
C GLU A 96 -5.70 -9.22 11.51
N LEU A 97 -6.47 -9.37 10.42
CA LEU A 97 -5.96 -9.19 9.07
C LEU A 97 -5.49 -7.76 8.81
N GLU A 98 -6.22 -6.75 9.30
CA GLU A 98 -5.78 -5.35 9.24
C GLU A 98 -4.52 -5.10 10.06
N ALA A 99 -4.42 -5.69 11.25
CA ALA A 99 -3.23 -5.61 12.08
C ALA A 99 -2.02 -6.27 11.40
N ALA A 100 -2.21 -7.44 10.78
CA ALA A 100 -1.18 -8.11 9.98
C ALA A 100 -0.74 -7.23 8.80
N LEU A 101 -1.69 -6.64 8.06
CA LEU A 101 -1.41 -5.73 6.95
C LEU A 101 -0.60 -4.52 7.41
N ARG A 102 -0.95 -3.91 8.54
CA ARG A 102 -0.19 -2.79 9.12
C ARG A 102 1.22 -3.21 9.54
N GLY A 103 1.36 -4.42 10.08
CA GLY A 103 2.65 -5.02 10.41
C GLY A 103 3.56 -5.17 9.19
N PHE A 104 3.00 -5.48 8.02
CA PHE A 104 3.77 -5.45 6.77
C PHE A 104 4.00 -4.01 6.28
N GLY A 105 3.03 -3.11 6.38
CA GLY A 105 3.09 -1.75 5.82
C GLY A 105 4.30 -0.92 6.25
N ALA A 106 4.85 -1.15 7.45
CA ALA A 106 6.11 -0.54 7.89
C ALA A 106 7.34 -0.95 7.05
N LYS A 107 7.25 -2.07 6.30
CA LYS A 107 8.31 -2.69 5.50
C LYS A 107 8.02 -2.74 4.00
N LEU A 108 6.79 -2.46 3.57
CA LEU A 108 6.34 -2.67 2.18
C LEU A 108 6.51 -1.47 1.26
N PHE A 109 6.63 -0.26 1.82
CA PHE A 109 6.91 0.93 1.04
C PHE A 109 8.42 1.17 1.01
N SER A 110 9.13 0.32 0.25
CA SER A 110 10.51 0.55 -0.18
C SER A 110 10.48 0.89 -1.67
N PRO A 111 10.80 2.12 -2.06
CA PRO A 111 10.59 2.56 -3.43
C PRO A 111 11.71 2.18 -4.43
N ASN A 112 12.74 1.48 -3.94
CA ASN A 112 13.68 0.76 -4.77
C ASN A 112 13.00 -0.48 -5.37
N LEU A 113 12.44 -0.32 -6.57
CA LEU A 113 11.89 -1.41 -7.39
C LEU A 113 12.93 -2.47 -7.79
N ASP A 114 14.22 -2.14 -7.68
CA ASP A 114 15.35 -3.04 -7.91
C ASP A 114 16.04 -3.48 -6.61
N ALA A 115 15.61 -2.99 -5.43
CA ALA A 115 16.06 -3.56 -4.17
C ALA A 115 15.31 -4.88 -3.90
N PRO A 116 16.01 -5.95 -3.51
CA PRO A 116 15.46 -7.29 -3.35
C PRO A 116 14.49 -7.49 -2.17
N GLU A 117 13.92 -6.45 -1.55
CA GLU A 117 13.44 -6.56 -0.17
C GLU A 117 11.99 -6.99 0.06
N VAL A 118 11.07 -6.82 -0.90
CA VAL A 118 9.79 -7.56 -0.83
C VAL A 118 9.94 -8.80 -1.69
N ASP A 119 10.49 -9.86 -1.08
CA ASP A 119 10.54 -11.16 -1.73
C ASP A 119 9.14 -11.57 -2.23
N GLY A 120 9.09 -12.37 -3.29
CA GLY A 120 7.82 -12.79 -3.90
C GLY A 120 6.85 -13.43 -2.88
N ALA A 121 7.38 -14.03 -1.82
CA ALA A 121 6.62 -14.61 -0.73
C ALA A 121 5.89 -13.56 0.11
N THR A 122 6.55 -12.48 0.50
CA THR A 122 5.97 -11.36 1.26
C THR A 122 4.89 -10.68 0.44
N ARG A 123 5.13 -10.46 -0.86
CA ARG A 123 4.11 -9.92 -1.78
C ARG A 123 2.87 -10.81 -1.84
N ALA A 124 3.06 -12.11 -2.11
CA ALA A 124 1.97 -13.06 -2.18
C ALA A 124 1.17 -13.13 -0.87
N ARG A 125 1.86 -13.00 0.27
CA ARG A 125 1.23 -12.95 1.60
C ARG A 125 0.34 -11.71 1.77
N VAL A 126 0.83 -10.54 1.40
CA VAL A 126 0.07 -9.28 1.48
C VAL A 126 -1.15 -9.34 0.57
N GLU A 127 -0.98 -9.79 -0.67
CA GLU A 127 -2.08 -9.96 -1.62
C GLU A 127 -3.12 -10.96 -1.11
N GLY A 128 -2.69 -12.05 -0.45
CA GLY A 128 -3.58 -13.00 0.22
C GLY A 128 -4.39 -12.36 1.34
N VAL A 129 -3.76 -11.53 2.19
CA VAL A 129 -4.45 -10.78 3.26
C VAL A 129 -5.45 -9.77 2.68
N LEU A 130 -5.06 -9.04 1.62
CA LEU A 130 -5.96 -8.10 0.94
C LEU A 130 -7.17 -8.81 0.33
N ALA A 131 -6.96 -9.94 -0.35
CA ALA A 131 -8.03 -10.74 -0.92
C ALA A 131 -8.98 -11.29 0.16
N ALA A 132 -8.44 -11.71 1.32
CA ALA A 132 -9.23 -12.15 2.46
C ALA A 132 -10.09 -11.01 3.04
N LEU A 133 -9.51 -9.83 3.23
CA LEU A 133 -10.24 -8.64 3.69
C LEU A 133 -11.32 -8.22 2.69
N GLU A 134 -11.03 -8.22 1.39
CA GLU A 134 -12.03 -7.94 0.34
C GLU A 134 -13.18 -8.96 0.35
N ALA A 135 -12.91 -10.22 0.71
CA ALA A 135 -13.94 -11.26 0.83
C ALA A 135 -14.78 -11.16 2.11
N ILE A 136 -14.26 -10.54 3.17
CA ILE A 136 -14.97 -10.25 4.42
C ILE A 136 -15.77 -8.94 4.31
N GLY A 137 -15.23 -7.95 3.59
CA GLY A 137 -15.80 -6.62 3.44
C GLY A 137 -17.26 -6.66 2.99
N THR A 138 -18.09 -5.80 3.59
CA THR A 138 -19.52 -5.71 3.26
C THR A 138 -19.78 -4.61 2.25
N ALA A 139 -20.64 -4.88 1.26
CA ALA A 139 -21.05 -3.92 0.23
C ALA A 139 -21.41 -2.54 0.81
N ILE A 140 -20.67 -1.50 0.43
CA ILE A 140 -21.07 -0.12 0.72
C ILE A 140 -22.04 0.30 -0.37
N ALA A 141 -23.19 0.81 0.03
CA ALA A 141 -24.17 1.33 -0.91
C ALA A 141 -23.51 2.40 -1.81
N PRO A 142 -23.63 2.28 -3.15
CA PRO A 142 -23.04 3.24 -4.08
C PRO A 142 -23.87 4.52 -4.05
N ALA A 143 -23.53 5.45 -3.16
CA ALA A 143 -24.16 6.77 -3.12
C ALA A 143 -23.09 7.83 -2.85
N GLN A 144 -22.58 8.43 -3.94
CA GLN A 144 -21.51 9.47 -3.96
C GLN A 144 -20.17 8.93 -3.45
N PRO A 145 -19.02 9.62 -3.61
CA PRO A 145 -17.87 9.34 -2.75
C PRO A 145 -18.38 9.50 -1.33
N SER A 146 -18.69 8.37 -0.69
CA SER A 146 -19.29 8.39 0.64
C SER A 146 -18.36 9.17 1.55
N ASP A 147 -18.89 9.82 2.59
CA ASP A 147 -18.05 10.50 3.60
C ASP A 147 -16.91 9.58 4.11
N ALA A 148 -17.09 8.27 3.97
CA ALA A 148 -16.09 7.24 4.19
C ALA A 148 -14.79 7.41 3.37
N LEU A 149 -14.88 7.79 2.08
CA LEU A 149 -13.74 7.98 1.16
C LEU A 149 -13.00 9.29 1.40
N LEU A 150 -13.63 10.29 2.02
CA LEU A 150 -12.98 11.57 2.29
C LEU A 150 -11.86 11.42 3.31
N GLY A 151 -10.72 12.06 3.09
CA GLY A 151 -9.57 12.04 3.98
C GLY A 151 -8.24 11.87 3.26
N PHE A 152 -7.17 11.75 4.04
CA PHE A 152 -5.80 11.51 3.56
C PHE A 152 -5.47 10.03 3.65
N TRP A 153 -5.10 9.44 2.53
CA TRP A 153 -4.86 8.02 2.38
C TRP A 153 -3.40 7.80 2.04
N LYS A 154 -2.61 7.30 3.00
CA LYS A 154 -1.20 6.94 2.80
C LYS A 154 -1.11 5.57 2.12
N LEU A 155 -0.32 5.47 1.06
CA LEU A 155 -0.05 4.20 0.41
C LEU A 155 0.76 3.29 1.34
N LEU A 156 0.27 2.07 1.58
CA LEU A 156 0.97 1.05 2.38
C LEU A 156 1.66 0.00 1.51
N PHE A 157 1.04 -0.35 0.39
CA PHE A 157 1.47 -1.44 -0.47
C PHE A 157 1.02 -1.16 -1.90
N ALA A 158 1.87 -1.51 -2.86
CA ALA A 158 1.55 -1.56 -4.28
C ALA A 158 2.13 -2.84 -4.89
N SER A 159 1.31 -3.62 -5.63
CA SER A 159 1.78 -4.83 -6.32
C SER A 159 2.46 -4.54 -7.65
N GLY A 160 2.19 -3.37 -8.24
CA GLY A 160 2.63 -3.00 -9.58
C GLY A 160 3.56 -1.80 -9.65
N ARG A 161 4.21 -1.65 -10.80
CA ARG A 161 5.24 -0.62 -11.02
C ARG A 161 4.64 0.78 -11.11
N SER A 162 3.38 0.92 -11.50
CA SER A 162 2.80 2.25 -11.76
C SER A 162 2.57 3.02 -10.46
N ALA A 163 2.07 2.36 -9.42
CA ALA A 163 1.96 2.98 -8.09
C ALA A 163 3.31 3.14 -7.37
N ALA A 164 4.29 2.25 -7.63
CA ALA A 164 5.61 2.31 -7.02
C ALA A 164 6.54 3.38 -7.65
N ARG A 165 6.43 3.64 -8.96
CA ARG A 165 7.17 4.71 -9.66
C ARG A 165 6.57 6.10 -9.51
N GLY A 166 5.43 6.20 -8.82
CA GLY A 166 4.69 7.44 -8.68
C GLY A 166 3.80 7.77 -9.86
N LEU A 167 2.65 8.34 -9.52
CA LEU A 167 1.62 8.77 -10.45
C LEU A 167 1.84 10.22 -10.91
N THR A 168 2.71 10.98 -10.24
CA THR A 168 3.08 12.34 -10.69
C THR A 168 4.08 12.33 -11.84
N GLY A 169 4.67 11.18 -12.17
CA GLY A 169 5.72 11.06 -13.19
C GLY A 169 7.09 11.64 -12.77
N MET A 170 7.15 12.40 -11.68
CA MET A 170 8.34 13.11 -11.24
C MET A 170 9.46 12.19 -10.73
N ALA A 171 9.14 10.96 -10.34
CA ALA A 171 10.14 9.95 -10.00
C ALA A 171 10.60 9.08 -11.19
N GLN A 172 10.20 9.41 -12.43
CA GLN A 172 10.70 8.72 -13.64
C GLN A 172 12.10 9.20 -14.05
N GLY A 173 12.63 10.26 -13.43
CA GLY A 173 14.00 10.74 -13.63
C GLY A 173 15.05 9.72 -13.17
N ALA A 174 16.24 9.78 -13.76
CA ALA A 174 17.33 8.86 -13.42
C ALA A 174 17.73 8.98 -11.95
N GLY A 175 17.54 7.91 -11.18
CA GLY A 175 17.86 7.84 -9.75
C GLY A 175 16.80 8.42 -8.82
N CYS A 176 15.73 9.03 -9.33
CA CYS A 176 14.66 9.54 -8.48
C CYS A 176 13.77 8.40 -7.96
N GLU A 177 13.22 8.58 -6.76
CA GLU A 177 12.50 7.52 -6.06
C GLU A 177 11.33 8.10 -5.23
N VAL A 178 10.15 7.49 -5.28
CA VAL A 178 8.99 7.96 -4.49
C VAL A 178 9.08 7.45 -3.05
N VAL A 179 9.57 8.24 -2.10
CA VAL A 179 9.71 7.80 -0.70
C VAL A 179 8.41 7.72 0.08
N ALA A 180 7.37 8.43 -0.36
CA ALA A 180 6.03 8.29 0.18
C ALA A 180 4.97 8.81 -0.80
N HIS A 181 3.77 8.23 -0.71
CA HIS A 181 2.63 8.58 -1.55
C HIS A 181 1.37 8.72 -0.70
N TRP A 182 0.61 9.79 -0.94
CA TRP A 182 -0.72 10.01 -0.39
C TRP A 182 -1.71 10.33 -1.49
N GLN A 183 -2.95 9.93 -1.25
CA GLN A 183 -4.09 10.42 -1.98
C GLN A 183 -5.05 11.12 -1.00
N ALA A 184 -5.41 12.36 -1.29
CA ALA A 184 -6.39 13.11 -0.54
C ALA A 184 -7.69 13.23 -1.36
N LEU A 185 -8.81 12.86 -0.75
CA LEU A 185 -10.15 13.07 -1.29
C LEU A 185 -10.89 14.05 -0.37
N SER A 186 -11.49 15.08 -0.95
CA SER A 186 -12.14 16.14 -0.17
C SER A 186 -13.44 16.63 -0.82
N ALA A 187 -14.33 17.21 -0.01
CA ALA A 187 -15.55 17.83 -0.50
C ALA A 187 -15.31 19.22 -1.13
N ALA A 188 -14.17 19.86 -0.82
CA ALA A 188 -13.78 21.16 -1.37
C ALA A 188 -12.87 20.99 -2.59
N LYS A 189 -12.66 22.04 -3.38
CA LYS A 189 -11.66 22.00 -4.46
C LYS A 189 -10.24 22.17 -3.89
N PRO A 190 -9.24 21.41 -4.34
CA PRO A 190 -9.36 20.25 -5.23
C PRO A 190 -10.06 19.06 -4.53
N THR A 191 -10.98 18.38 -5.23
CA THR A 191 -11.72 17.25 -4.63
C THR A 191 -10.92 15.95 -4.69
N ALA A 192 -9.87 15.91 -5.52
CA ALA A 192 -8.85 14.88 -5.54
C ALA A 192 -7.46 15.50 -5.60
N GLN A 193 -6.54 14.96 -4.80
CA GLN A 193 -5.13 15.31 -4.83
C GLN A 193 -4.28 14.06 -4.62
N ILE A 194 -3.20 13.93 -5.37
CA ILE A 194 -2.10 13.01 -5.08
C ILE A 194 -0.93 13.85 -4.58
N VAL A 195 -0.22 13.36 -3.56
CA VAL A 195 0.99 13.96 -3.04
C VAL A 195 2.06 12.89 -2.95
N GLU A 196 3.21 13.15 -3.58
CA GLU A 196 4.37 12.27 -3.58
C GLU A 196 5.57 13.03 -3.03
N VAL A 197 6.30 12.38 -2.13
CA VAL A 197 7.61 12.86 -1.71
C VAL A 197 8.64 12.06 -2.50
N ILE A 198 9.56 12.75 -3.15
CA ILE A 198 10.47 12.18 -4.14
C ILE A 198 11.88 12.44 -3.67
N ALA A 199 12.65 11.39 -3.44
CA ALA A 199 14.07 11.48 -3.26
C ALA A 199 14.74 11.77 -4.60
N ASP A 200 15.49 12.86 -4.67
CA ASP A 200 16.36 13.20 -5.79
C ASP A 200 17.83 13.11 -5.33
N PRO A 201 18.52 12.00 -5.64
CA PRO A 201 19.90 11.81 -5.20
C PRO A 201 20.87 12.78 -5.89
N LEU A 202 20.55 13.30 -7.08
CA LEU A 202 21.39 14.26 -7.79
C LEU A 202 21.38 15.61 -7.07
N LEU A 203 20.21 16.03 -6.59
CA LEU A 203 20.05 17.26 -5.81
C LEU A 203 20.23 17.06 -4.31
N ARG A 204 20.48 15.82 -3.86
CA ARG A 204 20.63 15.40 -2.45
C ARG A 204 19.52 15.94 -1.55
N ARG A 205 18.29 15.99 -2.07
CA ARG A 205 17.12 16.50 -1.36
C ARG A 205 15.88 15.71 -1.71
N HIS A 206 14.87 15.86 -0.87
CA HIS A 206 13.52 15.44 -1.20
C HIS A 206 12.76 16.62 -1.84
N ALA A 207 11.96 16.32 -2.85
CA ALA A 207 11.01 17.26 -3.45
C ALA A 207 9.57 16.77 -3.22
N VAL A 208 8.61 17.69 -3.14
CA VAL A 208 7.20 17.34 -2.98
C VAL A 208 6.46 17.61 -4.30
N ALA A 209 6.01 16.55 -4.95
CA ALA A 209 5.14 16.63 -6.12
C ALA A 209 3.67 16.48 -5.72
N ALA A 210 2.79 17.27 -6.32
CA ALA A 210 1.35 17.18 -6.06
C ALA A 210 0.52 17.34 -7.34
N LEU A 211 -0.29 16.32 -7.65
CA LEU A 211 -1.32 16.41 -8.67
C LEU A 211 -2.62 16.86 -8.02
N LYS A 212 -3.27 17.88 -8.58
CA LYS A 212 -4.53 18.44 -8.08
C LYS A 212 -5.60 18.41 -9.16
N GLY A 213 -6.80 18.01 -8.77
CA GLY A 213 -7.94 18.02 -9.66
C GLY A 213 -9.25 17.65 -8.99
N SER A 214 -9.99 16.74 -9.62
CA SER A 214 -11.34 16.37 -9.21
C SER A 214 -11.59 14.87 -9.24
N ALA A 215 -12.26 14.35 -8.22
CA ALA A 215 -12.87 13.02 -8.22
C ALA A 215 -14.38 13.12 -8.45
N ALA A 216 -14.91 12.23 -9.27
CA ALA A 216 -16.33 11.99 -9.45
C ALA A 216 -16.63 10.48 -9.38
N PRO A 217 -17.83 10.06 -8.94
CA PRO A 217 -18.23 8.67 -9.12
C PRO A 217 -18.23 8.35 -10.62
N ALA A 218 -17.66 7.19 -10.99
CA ALA A 218 -17.85 6.69 -12.34
C ALA A 218 -19.33 6.36 -12.55
N GLY A 219 -19.85 6.55 -13.77
CA GLY A 219 -21.26 6.31 -14.08
C GLY A 219 -21.73 4.90 -13.67
N ALA A 220 -23.04 4.72 -13.51
CA ALA A 220 -23.64 3.46 -13.03
C ALA A 220 -23.25 2.22 -13.86
N ASP A 221 -22.84 2.40 -15.12
CA ASP A 221 -22.41 1.34 -16.03
C ASP A 221 -20.97 0.85 -15.77
N ALA A 222 -20.24 1.45 -14.82
CA ALA A 222 -18.84 1.15 -14.56
C ALA A 222 -18.59 0.14 -13.42
N ALA A 223 -19.65 -0.40 -12.77
CA ALA A 223 -19.46 -1.39 -11.71
C ALA A 223 -18.87 -2.69 -12.30
N PRO A 224 -17.65 -3.11 -11.91
CA PRO A 224 -17.07 -4.34 -12.45
C PRO A 224 -17.92 -5.53 -12.04
N ALA A 225 -18.18 -6.43 -12.98
CA ALA A 225 -18.82 -7.71 -12.70
C ALA A 225 -17.98 -8.49 -11.66
N ALA A 226 -18.64 -9.19 -10.74
CA ALA A 226 -17.94 -10.05 -9.80
C ALA A 226 -17.11 -11.09 -10.57
N PRO A 227 -15.80 -11.25 -10.27
CA PRO A 227 -14.91 -12.10 -11.05
C PRO A 227 -15.22 -13.60 -10.95
N ASP A 228 -16.09 -14.01 -10.01
CA ASP A 228 -16.52 -15.40 -9.83
C ASP A 228 -17.93 -15.67 -10.37
N GLY A 229 -18.56 -14.70 -11.06
CA GLY A 229 -19.93 -14.83 -11.55
C GLY A 229 -20.97 -14.98 -10.43
N THR A 230 -20.58 -14.79 -9.16
CA THR A 230 -21.52 -14.79 -8.05
C THR A 230 -22.23 -13.45 -7.99
N ASP A 231 -23.51 -13.47 -7.63
CA ASP A 231 -24.35 -12.27 -7.45
C ASP A 231 -23.97 -11.46 -6.19
N THR A 232 -22.72 -11.60 -5.72
CA THR A 232 -22.21 -10.91 -4.54
C THR A 232 -21.80 -9.50 -4.93
N VAL A 233 -22.60 -8.54 -4.47
CA VAL A 233 -22.28 -7.11 -4.56
C VAL A 233 -20.97 -6.87 -3.83
N ARG A 234 -19.86 -6.66 -4.55
CA ARG A 234 -18.61 -6.21 -3.92
C ARG A 234 -18.78 -4.77 -3.40
N PRO A 235 -18.15 -4.38 -2.28
CA PRO A 235 -18.06 -2.99 -1.81
C PRO A 235 -17.18 -2.10 -2.68
N VAL A 236 -17.44 -2.11 -3.99
CA VAL A 236 -16.62 -1.44 -4.98
C VAL A 236 -17.25 -0.10 -5.32
N CYS A 237 -16.50 0.97 -5.04
CA CYS A 237 -16.76 2.30 -5.55
C CYS A 237 -15.82 2.53 -6.72
N VAL A 238 -16.38 2.77 -7.91
CA VAL A 238 -15.58 3.21 -9.05
C VAL A 238 -15.59 4.74 -9.07
N THR A 239 -14.41 5.34 -9.04
CA THR A 239 -14.24 6.79 -9.14
C THR A 239 -13.40 7.13 -10.36
N LEU A 240 -13.75 8.21 -11.04
CA LEU A 240 -12.93 8.81 -12.07
C LEU A 240 -12.22 10.02 -11.47
N GLU A 241 -10.91 9.92 -11.34
CA GLU A 241 -10.06 11.01 -10.88
C GLU A 241 -9.45 11.71 -12.10
N THR A 242 -9.59 13.02 -12.19
CA THR A 242 -9.01 13.83 -13.27
C THR A 242 -8.15 14.92 -12.65
N TYR A 243 -6.85 14.90 -12.93
CA TYR A 243 -5.84 15.82 -12.43
C TYR A 243 -5.42 16.77 -13.55
N GLN A 244 -5.62 18.08 -13.33
CA GLN A 244 -5.35 19.11 -14.35
C GLN A 244 -4.17 20.01 -13.97
N ARG A 245 -3.60 19.85 -12.77
CA ARG A 245 -2.50 20.68 -12.28
C ARG A 245 -1.49 19.84 -11.53
N LEU A 246 -0.24 19.85 -12.00
CA LEU A 246 0.92 19.38 -11.28
C LEU A 246 1.60 20.56 -10.57
N GLU A 247 2.08 20.33 -9.35
CA GLU A 247 2.96 21.23 -8.62
C GLU A 247 4.20 20.47 -8.13
N LEU A 248 5.36 21.12 -8.15
CA LEU A 248 6.61 20.63 -7.57
C LEU A 248 7.15 21.68 -6.61
N ASP A 249 7.34 21.30 -5.35
CA ASP A 249 7.72 22.21 -4.25
C ASP A 249 6.78 23.44 -4.17
N GLY A 250 5.51 23.24 -4.52
CA GLY A 250 4.48 24.28 -4.56
C GLY A 250 4.49 25.17 -5.81
N ALA A 251 5.47 25.01 -6.71
CA ALA A 251 5.51 25.71 -7.99
C ALA A 251 4.67 24.95 -9.04
N PRO A 252 3.77 25.63 -9.78
CA PRO A 252 2.99 24.97 -10.82
C PRO A 252 3.88 24.51 -11.98
N MET A 253 3.66 23.29 -12.45
CA MET A 253 4.31 22.72 -13.63
C MET A 253 3.30 22.64 -14.79
N SER A 254 3.78 22.86 -16.02
CA SER A 254 2.96 22.66 -17.22
C SER A 254 2.91 21.18 -17.55
N GLU A 255 1.72 20.57 -17.46
CA GLU A 255 1.54 19.16 -17.81
C GLU A 255 0.17 18.90 -18.43
N SER A 256 0.06 17.77 -19.14
CA SER A 256 -1.20 17.27 -19.69
C SER A 256 -2.15 16.83 -18.58
N THR A 257 -3.45 16.88 -18.86
CA THR A 257 -4.46 16.35 -17.93
C THR A 257 -4.31 14.83 -17.79
N LEU A 258 -4.20 14.35 -16.56
CA LEU A 258 -4.16 12.92 -16.23
C LEU A 258 -5.53 12.46 -15.76
N ALA A 259 -6.10 11.44 -16.40
CA ALA A 259 -7.36 10.82 -15.98
C ALA A 259 -7.11 9.37 -15.54
N LEU A 260 -7.53 9.03 -14.32
CA LEU A 260 -7.32 7.71 -13.70
C LEU A 260 -8.68 7.14 -13.27
N PRO A 261 -9.21 6.12 -13.97
CA PRO A 261 -10.30 5.32 -13.44
C PRO A 261 -9.79 4.48 -12.27
N ARG A 262 -10.52 4.48 -11.16
CA ARG A 262 -10.15 3.78 -9.92
C ARG A 262 -11.25 2.86 -9.46
N THR A 263 -10.95 1.58 -9.35
CA THR A 263 -11.83 0.61 -8.72
C THR A 263 -11.41 0.47 -7.26
N THR A 264 -12.20 1.04 -6.34
CA THR A 264 -11.85 1.10 -4.91
C THR A 264 -12.75 0.20 -4.07
N THR A 265 -12.17 -0.77 -3.39
CA THR A 265 -12.83 -1.55 -2.34
C THR A 265 -12.54 -0.91 -0.99
N TYR A 266 -13.57 -0.52 -0.25
CA TYR A 266 -13.39 -0.01 1.11
C TYR A 266 -13.60 -1.13 2.12
N LEU A 267 -12.58 -1.33 2.95
CA LEU A 267 -12.54 -2.43 3.90
C LEU A 267 -12.97 -1.98 5.29
N SER A 268 -12.57 -0.77 5.70
CA SER A 268 -12.93 -0.18 6.99
C SER A 268 -12.72 1.33 7.04
N ALA A 269 -13.08 1.94 8.17
CA ALA A 269 -12.82 3.35 8.51
C ALA A 269 -11.40 3.82 8.15
N ALA A 270 -10.43 2.92 8.21
CA ALA A 270 -9.02 3.23 8.08
C ALA A 270 -8.34 2.53 6.89
N LEU A 271 -9.00 1.63 6.16
CA LEU A 271 -8.36 0.84 5.11
C LEU A 271 -9.20 0.79 3.82
N ARG A 272 -8.54 0.99 2.70
CA ARG A 272 -9.10 0.77 1.36
C ARG A 272 -8.08 0.15 0.42
N VAL A 273 -8.59 -0.50 -0.62
CA VAL A 273 -7.83 -1.12 -1.70
C VAL A 273 -8.25 -0.49 -3.02
N VAL A 274 -7.29 -0.09 -3.84
CA VAL A 274 -7.51 0.44 -5.18
C VAL A 274 -6.92 -0.55 -6.17
N ARG A 275 -7.71 -0.97 -7.15
CA ARG A 275 -7.29 -1.78 -8.29
C ARG A 275 -7.19 -0.90 -9.52
N PHE A 276 -6.10 -1.08 -10.25
CA PHE A 276 -5.82 -0.38 -11.49
C PHE A 276 -6.10 -1.33 -12.64
N ASP A 277 -6.94 -0.89 -13.58
CA ASP A 277 -7.13 -1.61 -14.82
C ASP A 277 -5.92 -1.35 -15.71
N SER A 278 -5.24 -2.41 -16.14
CA SER A 278 -4.07 -2.41 -17.04
C SER A 278 -4.43 -1.99 -18.48
N ALA A 279 -5.60 -1.38 -18.69
CA ALA A 279 -6.15 -0.98 -19.98
C ALA A 279 -5.38 0.21 -20.57
N GLY A 280 -4.17 -0.05 -21.07
CA GLY A 280 -3.33 0.95 -21.74
C GLY A 280 -1.98 0.46 -22.26
N GLY A 281 -1.48 -0.69 -21.81
CA GLY A 281 -0.26 -1.31 -22.36
C GLY A 281 -0.61 -2.56 -23.15
N GLY A 282 -0.22 -2.63 -24.42
CA GLY A 282 -0.55 -3.71 -25.38
C GLY A 282 -0.02 -5.11 -25.06
N ASP A 283 0.36 -5.40 -23.82
CA ASP A 283 0.77 -6.74 -23.39
C ASP A 283 -0.40 -7.47 -22.73
N ALA A 284 -0.95 -8.42 -23.50
CA ALA A 284 -2.03 -9.31 -23.15
C ALA A 284 -1.61 -10.32 -22.06
N ALA A 285 -1.50 -9.88 -20.81
CA ALA A 285 -1.62 -10.66 -19.56
C ALA A 285 -1.37 -9.81 -18.30
N GLY A 286 -1.60 -8.49 -18.36
CA GLY A 286 -1.27 -7.59 -17.24
C GLY A 286 -2.13 -7.89 -16.01
N THR A 287 -1.55 -8.54 -15.00
CA THR A 287 -2.12 -8.67 -13.67
C THR A 287 -2.56 -7.30 -13.17
N ALA A 288 -3.84 -7.17 -12.78
CA ALA A 288 -4.37 -5.91 -12.26
C ALA A 288 -3.50 -5.45 -11.09
N GLU A 289 -2.94 -4.24 -11.18
CA GLU A 289 -2.15 -3.70 -10.07
C GLU A 289 -3.09 -3.41 -8.89
N VAL A 290 -2.61 -3.64 -7.68
CA VAL A 290 -3.35 -3.47 -6.44
C VAL A 290 -2.56 -2.52 -5.55
N ALA A 291 -3.22 -1.51 -5.00
CA ALA A 291 -2.67 -0.62 -3.99
C ALA A 291 -3.54 -0.61 -2.74
N ALA A 292 -2.94 -0.80 -1.57
CA ALA A 292 -3.62 -0.69 -0.28
C ALA A 292 -3.26 0.64 0.38
N TYR A 293 -4.28 1.36 0.86
CA TYR A 293 -4.10 2.66 1.50
C TYR A 293 -4.66 2.68 2.91
N TRP A 294 -3.92 3.30 3.82
CA TRP A 294 -4.32 3.55 5.18
C TRP A 294 -4.76 5.01 5.37
N LYS A 295 -5.86 5.22 6.08
CA LYS A 295 -6.35 6.55 6.39
C LYS A 295 -5.50 7.17 7.49
N THR A 296 -5.11 8.41 7.25
CA THR A 296 -4.34 9.26 8.18
C THR A 296 -5.09 10.57 8.36
N THR A 297 -4.83 11.24 9.48
CA THR A 297 -5.33 12.60 9.67
C THR A 297 -4.54 13.59 8.79
N PRO A 298 -5.16 14.73 8.39
CA PRO A 298 -4.43 15.79 7.70
C PRO A 298 -3.18 16.26 8.44
N GLU A 299 -3.24 16.30 9.78
CA GLU A 299 -2.14 16.71 10.66
C GLU A 299 -0.98 15.72 10.60
N GLU A 300 -1.27 14.41 10.73
CA GLU A 300 -0.26 13.35 10.62
C GLU A 300 0.38 13.33 9.22
N ALA A 301 -0.43 13.42 8.16
CA ALA A 301 0.08 13.45 6.79
C ALA A 301 0.99 14.67 6.58
N SER A 302 0.57 15.85 7.04
CA SER A 302 1.35 17.09 6.92
C SER A 302 2.65 17.04 7.71
N ALA A 303 2.62 16.49 8.93
CA ALA A 303 3.81 16.32 9.76
C ALA A 303 4.81 15.37 9.09
N GLU A 304 4.34 14.26 8.54
CA GLU A 304 5.18 13.27 7.87
C GLU A 304 5.77 13.78 6.56
N ILE A 305 4.98 14.47 5.73
CA ILE A 305 5.47 15.11 4.50
C ILE A 305 6.57 16.12 4.83
N LYS A 306 6.38 16.95 5.86
CA LYS A 306 7.40 17.92 6.30
C LYS A 306 8.66 17.22 6.82
N ARG A 307 8.51 16.15 7.59
CA ARG A 307 9.61 15.37 8.12
C ARG A 307 10.46 14.78 6.98
N LEU A 308 9.83 14.11 6.03
CA LEU A 308 10.51 13.52 4.87
C LEU A 308 11.14 14.58 3.98
N ALA A 309 10.43 15.69 3.70
CA ALA A 309 10.97 16.78 2.89
C ALA A 309 12.23 17.42 3.52
N ALA A 310 12.32 17.43 4.84
CA ALA A 310 13.47 17.96 5.59
C ALA A 310 14.59 16.92 5.80
N GLU A 311 14.34 15.65 5.52
CA GLU A 311 15.32 14.58 5.71
C GLU A 311 16.43 14.69 4.65
N PRO A 312 17.72 14.79 5.03
CA PRO A 312 18.80 14.82 4.06
C PRO A 312 18.96 13.44 3.41
N LEU A 313 19.13 13.41 2.10
CA LEU A 313 19.51 12.17 1.41
C LEU A 313 20.98 11.87 1.72
N GLY A 314 21.22 10.83 2.51
CA GLY A 314 22.56 10.35 2.81
C GLY A 314 23.28 9.99 1.51
N GLY A 315 24.40 10.66 1.23
CA GLY A 315 25.37 10.12 0.31
C GLY A 315 25.86 8.79 0.88
N SER A 316 25.87 7.73 0.08
CA SER A 316 26.40 6.43 0.45
C SER A 316 27.69 6.58 1.26
N ALA A 317 27.67 6.11 2.50
CA ALA A 317 28.85 5.98 3.35
C ALA A 317 29.88 4.97 2.81
N ALA A 318 29.74 4.49 1.56
CA ALA A 318 30.72 3.65 0.88
C ALA A 318 31.86 4.43 0.21
N ALA A 319 31.85 5.77 0.23
CA ALA A 319 33.02 6.56 -0.17
C ALA A 319 33.99 6.87 0.98
N ALA A 320 33.63 6.56 2.23
CA ALA A 320 34.46 6.84 3.41
C ALA A 320 35.38 5.67 3.83
N ALA A 321 35.47 4.61 3.02
CA ALA A 321 36.21 3.40 3.36
C ALA A 321 37.21 2.95 2.28
N ASP A 322 37.72 3.88 1.46
CA ASP A 322 38.95 3.63 0.70
C ASP A 322 39.92 4.78 0.91
N GLY A 323 41.12 4.45 1.39
CA GLY A 323 42.12 5.39 1.91
C GLY A 323 42.80 6.24 0.83
N GLY A 324 42.05 7.15 0.21
CA GLY A 324 42.56 8.13 -0.75
C GLY A 324 42.69 9.52 -0.13
N ASN A 325 43.94 9.92 0.13
CA ASN A 325 44.43 11.25 0.51
C ASN A 325 43.40 12.39 0.78
N SER A 326 43.37 12.83 2.04
CA SER A 326 42.45 13.80 2.66
C SER A 326 42.59 15.27 2.21
N ASP A 327 43.22 15.56 1.07
CA ASP A 327 43.34 16.94 0.57
C ASP A 327 42.26 17.30 -0.46
N ASP A 328 41.58 16.30 -1.04
CA ASP A 328 40.59 16.55 -2.10
C ASP A 328 39.16 16.84 -1.63
N GLU A 329 38.84 16.61 -0.36
CA GLU A 329 37.52 16.88 0.22
C GLU A 329 37.38 18.28 0.86
N MET A 330 38.47 19.06 0.92
CA MET A 330 38.43 20.40 1.46
C MET A 330 37.72 21.36 0.47
N PRO A 331 36.65 22.07 0.89
CA PRO A 331 35.96 23.03 0.05
C PRO A 331 36.94 24.02 -0.60
N LEU A 332 36.75 24.34 -1.89
CA LEU A 332 37.69 25.17 -2.66
C LEU A 332 38.05 26.51 -2.00
N TRP A 333 37.15 27.09 -1.21
CA TRP A 333 37.40 28.34 -0.48
C TRP A 333 38.36 28.16 0.71
N GLU A 334 38.37 26.99 1.33
CA GLU A 334 39.22 26.64 2.45
C GLU A 334 40.61 26.22 1.96
N ARG A 335 40.68 25.55 0.79
CA ARG A 335 41.93 25.28 0.06
C ARG A 335 42.62 26.58 -0.34
N ARG A 336 41.88 27.55 -0.90
CA ARG A 336 42.40 28.90 -1.23
C ARG A 336 42.90 29.66 0.00
N ARG A 337 42.19 29.66 1.13
CA ARG A 337 42.69 30.29 2.36
C ARG A 337 44.00 29.69 2.84
N ARG A 338 44.18 28.38 2.67
CA ARG A 338 45.40 27.68 3.06
C ARG A 338 46.55 28.02 2.11
N GLU A 339 46.28 28.06 0.81
CA GLU A 339 47.23 28.51 -0.21
C GLU A 339 47.63 29.98 -0.01
N ASP A 340 46.67 30.87 0.30
CA ASP A 340 46.92 32.28 0.60
C ASP A 340 47.75 32.42 1.88
N ALA A 341 47.45 31.66 2.94
CA ALA A 341 48.21 31.68 4.18
C ALA A 341 49.64 31.10 4.02
N GLN A 342 49.81 30.11 3.14
CA GLN A 342 51.11 29.56 2.76
C GLN A 342 51.93 30.58 1.95
N TYR A 343 51.28 31.26 1.01
CA TYR A 343 51.89 32.31 0.18
C TYR A 343 52.30 33.52 1.02
N ASP A 344 51.48 33.92 2.00
CA ASP A 344 51.82 34.98 2.95
C ASP A 344 52.97 34.58 3.89
N ALA A 345 53.01 33.32 4.32
CA ALA A 345 54.12 32.79 5.12
C ALA A 345 55.44 32.78 4.33
N ASP A 346 55.41 32.35 3.07
CA ASP A 346 56.57 32.32 2.18
C ASP A 346 57.00 33.73 1.73
N ALA A 347 56.06 34.66 1.55
CA ALA A 347 56.34 36.06 1.22
C ALA A 347 56.87 36.88 2.42
N SER A 348 56.54 36.47 3.65
CA SER A 348 57.10 37.06 4.88
C SER A 348 58.51 36.57 5.23
N GLY A 349 58.98 35.52 4.54
CA GLY A 349 60.37 35.05 4.54
C GLY A 349 61.28 35.86 3.62
N ILE A 350 61.39 37.18 3.85
CA ILE A 350 62.57 37.92 3.39
C ILE A 350 63.71 37.58 4.37
N PRO A 351 64.91 37.19 3.90
CA PRO A 351 66.04 36.87 4.78
C PRO A 351 66.42 37.99 5.75
#